data_AF-A0A381WX47-F1
#
_entry.id   AF-A0A381WX47-F1
#
_cell.length_a   1.000
_cell.length_b   1.000
_cell.length_c   1.000
_cell.angle_alpha   90.00
_cell.angle_beta   90.00
_cell.angle_gamma   90.00
#
_symmetry.space_group_name_H-M   'P 1'
#
loop_
_entity.id
_entity.type
_entity.pdbx_description
1 polymer ?
#
loop_
_entity_poly.entity_id
_entity_poly.type
_entity_poly.pdbx_seq_one_letter_code
_entity_poly.pdbx_strand_id
1 'polypeptide(L)' 'MIKEEGKFTYIEHGTGTPLILLHGLMGGVDNFGSMVDIVADAGYKVLAPDLKIFKVPLLRTSIKYLANYIKSFMQHKKL' A
#
# COMPACT_ATOMS: atom_id res chain seq x y z
N MET A 1 9.95 4.42 -3.89
CA MET A 1 10.69 4.71 -2.64
C MET A 1 9.75 4.57 -1.45
N ILE A 2 10.23 4.02 -0.31
CA ILE A 2 9.41 3.79 0.89
C ILE A 2 9.24 5.11 1.67
N LYS A 3 8.01 5.39 2.09
CA LYS A 3 7.61 6.54 2.90
C LYS A 3 6.90 6.10 4.17
N GLU A 4 7.01 6.91 5.20
CA GLU A 4 6.28 6.75 6.46
C GLU A 4 5.55 8.04 6.80
N GLU A 5 4.23 7.95 6.94
CA GLU A 5 3.36 9.08 7.28
C GLU A 5 2.30 8.63 8.29
N GLY A 6 2.45 9.08 9.54
CA GLY A 6 1.59 8.66 10.63
C GLY A 6 1.64 7.15 10.85
N LYS A 7 0.51 6.46 10.65
CA LYS A 7 0.42 4.99 10.79
C LYS A 7 0.74 4.22 9.50
N PHE A 8 0.98 4.91 8.38
CA PHE A 8 1.15 4.28 7.08
C PHE A 8 2.62 4.20 6.69
N THR A 9 3.10 3.00 6.40
CA THR A 9 4.36 2.76 5.65
C THR A 9 3.96 2.30 4.25
N TYR A 10 4.49 2.91 3.20
CA TYR A 10 4.08 2.60 1.84
C TYR A 10 5.13 3.00 0.81
N ILE A 11 5.09 2.38 -0.37
CA ILE A 11 5.84 2.87 -1.53
C ILE A 11 5.02 3.94 -2.25
N GLU A 12 5.67 5.05 -2.62
CA GLU A 12 5.14 6.03 -3.58
C GLU A 12 6.15 6.24 -4.71
N HIS A 13 5.69 6.14 -5.95
CA HIS A 13 6.53 6.35 -7.13
C HIS A 13 5.70 6.76 -8.35
N GLY A 14 6.32 7.46 -9.30
CA GLY A 14 5.65 7.94 -10.51
C GLY A 14 4.66 9.10 -10.28
N THR A 15 3.99 9.49 -11.36
CA THR A 15 2.97 10.55 -11.41
C THR A 15 1.84 10.11 -12.33
N GLY A 16 0.69 10.79 -12.30
CA GLY A 16 -0.48 10.43 -13.11
C GLY A 16 -1.57 9.72 -12.32
N THR A 17 -2.29 8.80 -12.97
CA THR A 17 -3.44 8.11 -12.37
C THR A 17 -3.00 7.23 -11.20
N PRO A 18 -3.61 7.36 -10.00
CA PRO A 18 -3.23 6.57 -8.85
C PRO A 18 -3.57 5.10 -9.05
N LEU A 19 -2.58 4.22 -8.81
CA LEU A 19 -2.73 2.77 -8.84
C LEU A 19 -2.25 2.20 -7.52
N ILE A 20 -3.15 1.55 -6.78
CA ILE A 20 -2.84 0.97 -5.47
C ILE A 20 -2.48 -0.51 -5.63
N LEU A 21 -1.27 -0.88 -5.22
CA LEU A 21 -0.79 -2.26 -5.19
C LEU A 21 -0.96 -2.85 -3.79
N LEU A 22 -1.64 -3.99 -3.69
CA LEU A 22 -1.90 -4.69 -2.42
C LEU A 22 -1.17 -6.03 -2.41
N HIS A 23 -0.31 -6.23 -1.42
CA HIS A 23 0.42 -7.49 -1.26
C HIS A 23 -0.43 -8.55 -0.56
N GLY A 24 -0.01 -9.81 -0.65
CA GLY A 24 -0.64 -10.95 0.05
C GLY A 24 -0.09 -11.20 1.46
N LEU A 25 -0.48 -12.33 2.05
CA LEU A 25 -0.17 -12.68 3.45
C LEU A 25 1.34 -12.72 3.76
N MET A 26 2.12 -13.40 2.92
CA MET A 26 3.57 -13.63 3.13
C MET A 26 4.45 -12.52 2.52
N GLY A 27 3.85 -11.42 2.06
CA GLY A 27 4.57 -10.34 1.38
C GLY A 27 4.65 -9.06 2.19
N GLY A 28 5.63 -8.23 1.85
CA GLY A 28 5.68 -6.82 2.21
C GLY A 28 5.65 -5.95 0.95
N VAL A 29 5.83 -4.64 1.13
CA VAL A 29 5.92 -3.70 0.01
C VAL A 29 7.14 -3.99 -0.90
N ASP A 30 8.18 -4.61 -0.35
CA ASP A 30 9.40 -4.96 -1.08
C ASP A 30 9.17 -6.06 -2.14
N ASN A 31 8.11 -6.86 -2.00
CA ASN A 31 7.77 -7.91 -2.95
C ASN A 31 7.40 -7.37 -4.35
N PHE A 32 7.05 -6.09 -4.46
CA PHE A 32 6.73 -5.49 -5.75
C PHE A 32 7.96 -5.27 -6.63
N GLY A 33 9.16 -5.13 -6.05
CA GLY A 33 10.41 -5.02 -6.79
C GLY A 33 10.33 -4.09 -8.02
N SER A 34 10.74 -4.59 -9.19
CA SER A 34 10.72 -3.86 -10.46
C SER A 34 9.33 -3.56 -11.01
N MET A 35 8.27 -4.19 -10.50
CA MET A 35 6.90 -3.89 -10.91
C MET A 35 6.53 -2.43 -10.62
N VAL A 36 7.07 -1.86 -9.53
CA VAL A 36 6.85 -0.44 -9.18
C VAL A 36 7.35 0.47 -10.29
N ASP A 37 8.56 0.22 -10.79
CA ASP A 37 9.19 1.06 -11.81
C ASP A 37 8.45 0.89 -13.14
N ILE A 38 8.15 -0.34 -13.55
CA ILE A 38 7.41 -0.63 -14.80
C ILE A 38 6.04 0.08 -14.82
N VAL A 39 5.30 0.05 -13.70
CA VAL A 39 3.97 0.68 -13.64
C VAL A 39 4.09 2.21 -13.58
N ALA A 40 5.11 2.74 -12.90
CA ALA A 40 5.36 4.18 -12.86
C ALA A 40 5.76 4.72 -14.23
N ASP A 41 6.64 4.04 -14.94
CA ASP A 41 7.09 4.38 -16.29
C ASP A 41 5.95 4.32 -17.31
N ALA A 42 4.93 3.51 -17.05
CA ALA A 42 3.69 3.47 -17.82
C ALA A 42 2.74 4.68 -17.54
N GLY A 43 3.16 5.66 -16.74
CA GLY A 43 2.41 6.90 -16.50
C GLY A 43 1.43 6.85 -15.32
N TYR A 44 1.63 5.93 -14.38
CA TYR A 44 0.82 5.82 -13.17
C TYR A 44 1.55 6.32 -11.94
N LYS A 45 0.77 6.81 -10.97
CA LYS A 45 1.24 7.07 -9.62
C LYS A 45 1.04 5.80 -8.77
N VAL A 46 2.11 5.04 -8.58
CA VAL A 46 2.11 3.80 -7.81
C VAL A 46 2.06 4.11 -6.32
N LEU A 47 1.12 3.48 -5.62
CA LEU A 47 0.97 3.51 -4.16
C LEU A 47 0.90 2.08 -3.64
N ALA A 48 1.86 1.63 -2.84
CA ALA A 48 1.83 0.29 -2.26
C ALA A 48 1.90 0.33 -0.74
N PRO A 49 0.76 0.32 -0.02
CA PRO A 49 0.76 0.32 1.44
C PRO A 49 1.18 -1.04 2.01
N ASP A 50 2.00 -1.00 3.05
CA ASP A 50 2.19 -2.13 3.95
C ASP A 50 0.88 -2.34 4.73
N LEU A 51 0.25 -3.50 4.52
CA LEU A 51 -1.04 -3.85 5.14
C LEU A 51 -0.93 -4.16 6.64
N LYS A 52 0.30 -4.25 7.19
CA LYS A 52 0.57 -4.50 8.60
C LYS A 52 -0.12 -5.75 9.15
N ILE A 53 -0.36 -6.75 8.30
CA ILE A 53 -1.19 -7.94 8.61
C ILE A 53 -0.73 -8.63 9.91
N PHE A 54 0.58 -8.72 10.13
CA PHE A 54 1.17 -9.36 11.31
C PHE A 54 1.36 -8.45 12.53
N LYS A 55 1.11 -7.14 12.40
CA LYS A 55 1.22 -6.17 13.53
C LYS A 55 -0.13 -5.92 14.20
N VAL A 56 -1.22 -6.47 13.64
CA VAL A 56 -2.57 -6.34 14.18
C VAL A 56 -2.82 -7.49 15.17
N PRO A 57 -3.38 -7.23 16.37
CA PRO A 57 -3.76 -8.29 17.30
C PRO A 57 -4.70 -9.30 16.62
N LEU A 58 -4.48 -10.60 16.82
CA LEU A 58 -5.22 -11.69 16.14
C LEU A 58 -6.75 -11.50 16.17
N LEU A 59 -7.30 -11.06 17.30
CA LEU A 59 -8.74 -10.80 17.48
C LEU A 59 -9.30 -9.68 16.57
N ARG A 60 -8.44 -8.83 16.01
CA ARG A 60 -8.81 -7.72 15.11
C ARG A 60 -8.45 -8.02 13.64
N THR A 61 -7.62 -9.01 13.37
CA THR A 61 -7.15 -9.37 12.03
C THR A 61 -8.30 -10.01 11.24
N SER A 62 -9.04 -9.17 10.52
CA SER A 62 -10.18 -9.57 9.69
C SER A 62 -10.16 -8.87 8.34
N ILE A 63 -10.86 -9.42 7.35
CA ILE A 63 -11.02 -8.78 6.04
C ILE A 63 -11.64 -7.38 6.19
N LYS A 64 -12.61 -7.21 7.09
CA LYS A 64 -13.22 -5.91 7.41
C LYS A 64 -12.19 -4.91 7.93
N TYR A 65 -11.28 -5.35 8.80
CA TYR A 65 -10.21 -4.49 9.30
C TYR A 65 -9.27 -4.05 8.17
N LEU A 66 -8.83 -4.98 7.31
CA LEU A 66 -7.95 -4.66 6.17
C LEU A 66 -8.62 -3.70 5.18
N ALA A 67 -9.89 -3.93 4.85
CA ALA A 67 -10.65 -3.03 3.99
C ALA A 67 -10.76 -1.61 4.59
N ASN A 68 -11.01 -1.50 5.89
CA ASN A 68 -11.03 -0.21 6.59
C ASN A 68 -9.66 0.47 6.63
N TYR A 69 -8.58 -0.31 6.77
CA TYR A 69 -7.21 0.20 6.72
C TYR A 69 -6.89 0.79 5.34
N ILE A 70 -7.21 0.07 4.27
CA ILE A 70 -7.04 0.54 2.88
C ILE A 70 -7.88 1.79 2.63
N LYS A 71 -9.15 1.80 3.06
CA LYS A 71 -10.01 2.98 2.96
C LYS A 71 -9.42 4.19 3.69
N SER A 72 -8.87 3.98 4.89
CA SER A 72 -8.18 5.06 5.64
C SER A 72 -6.95 5.58 4.91
N PHE A 73 -6.20 4.69 4.24
CA PHE A 73 -5.04 5.04 3.44
C PHE A 73 -5.44 5.87 2.21
N MET A 74 -6.50 5.49 1.49
CA MET A 74 -7.04 6.26 0.37
C MET A 74 -7.44 7.68 0.80
N GLN A 75 -8.15 7.80 1.93
CA GLN A 75 -8.52 9.10 2.49
C GLN A 75 -7.30 9.96 2.86
N HIS A 76 -6.26 9.36 3.45
CA HIS A 76 -5.00 10.04 3.76
C HIS A 76 -4.30 10.57 2.51
N LYS A 77 -4.32 9.79 1.42
CA LYS A 77 -3.79 10.21 0.10
C LYS A 77 -4.76 11.09 -0.70
N LYS A 78 -5.91 11.46 -0.13
CA LYS A 78 -6.95 12.29 -0.74
C LYS A 78 -7.46 11.72 -2.06
N LEU A 79 -7.66 10.40 -2.07
CA LEU A 79 -8.25 9.61 -3.17
C LEU A 79 -9.73 9.32 -2.92
#